data_AF-A0A357M7Y8-F1
#
_entry.id   AF-A0A357M7Y8-F1
#
_cell.length_a   1.000
_cell.length_b   1.000
_cell.length_c   1.000
_cell.angle_alpha   90.00
_cell.angle_beta   90.00
_cell.angle_gamma   90.00
#
_symmetry.space_group_name_H-M   'P 1'
#
loop_
_entity.id
_entity.type
_entity.pdbx_description
1 polymer ?
#
loop_
_entity_poly.entity_id
_entity_poly.type
_entity_poly.pdbx_seq_one_letter_code
_entity_poly.pdbx_strand_id
1 'polypeptide(L)'
;MKAVSKLNITIVILIVCVAVFAVWYNREPEATAVFGQQDEPPMKIGPKAGLLAPSFSLQGTDGTTYVVNGPREKAVLVNFWASWCDPCKEEAPELNTM
;
A
#
# COMPACT_ATOMS: atom_id res chain seq x y z
N MET A 1 30.83 44.35 -7.09
CA MET A 1 29.37 44.10 -7.20
C MET A 1 28.99 42.74 -7.80
N LYS A 2 29.80 42.09 -8.66
CA LYS A 2 29.45 40.80 -9.33
C LYS A 2 29.50 39.54 -8.45
N ALA A 3 30.17 39.57 -7.29
CA ALA A 3 30.37 38.38 -6.45
C ALA A 3 29.17 38.09 -5.52
N VAL A 4 28.52 39.13 -4.99
CA VAL A 4 27.38 39.00 -4.07
C VAL A 4 26.14 38.49 -4.80
N SER A 5 25.91 38.92 -6.05
CA SER A 5 24.77 38.44 -6.85
C SER A 5 24.92 36.97 -7.28
N LYS A 6 26.14 36.51 -7.56
CA LYS A 6 26.42 35.10 -7.89
C LYS A 6 26.22 34.18 -6.69
N LEU A 7 26.61 34.61 -5.49
CA LEU A 7 26.44 33.82 -4.27
C LEU A 7 24.96 33.66 -3.88
N ASN A 8 24.16 34.72 -3.99
CA ASN A 8 22.71 34.63 -3.77
C ASN A 8 22.01 33.74 -4.80
N ILE A 9 22.39 33.81 -6.08
CA ILE A 9 21.82 32.94 -7.12
C ILE A 9 22.16 31.48 -6.85
N THR A 10 23.40 31.16 -6.47
CA THR A 10 23.80 29.78 -6.14
C THR A 10 23.05 29.24 -4.92
N ILE A 11 22.83 30.06 -3.88
CA ILE A 11 22.07 29.66 -2.70
C ILE A 11 20.61 29.36 -3.07
N VAL A 12 19.97 30.21 -3.87
CA VAL A 12 18.59 29.98 -4.32
C VAL A 12 18.48 28.71 -5.16
N ILE A 13 19.42 28.46 -6.07
CA ILE A 13 19.45 27.22 -6.86
C ILE A 13 19.59 26.00 -5.97
N LEU A 14 20.49 26.03 -4.98
CA LEU A 14 20.66 24.92 -4.03
C LEU A 14 19.40 24.68 -3.22
N ILE A 15 18.73 25.73 -2.72
CA ILE A 15 17.48 25.61 -1.97
C ILE A 15 16.39 24.98 -2.85
N VAL A 16 16.25 25.42 -4.10
CA VAL A 16 15.27 24.86 -5.05
C VAL A 16 15.58 23.40 -5.37
N CYS A 17 16.84 23.06 -5.63
CA CYS A 17 17.26 21.68 -5.89
C CYS A 17 16.99 20.76 -4.70
N VAL A 18 17.28 21.22 -3.47
CA VAL A 18 17.01 20.45 -2.24
C VAL A 18 15.51 20.27 -2.03
N ALA A 19 14.70 21.31 -2.26
CA ALA A 19 13.24 21.22 -2.14
C ALA A 19 12.65 20.24 -3.16
N VAL A 20 13.08 20.30 -4.43
CA VAL A 20 12.63 19.36 -5.47
C VAL A 20 13.03 17.93 -5.14
N PHE A 21 14.26 17.73 -4.68
CA PHE A 21 14.76 16.41 -4.28
C PHE A 21 13.96 15.85 -3.09
N ALA A 22 13.68 16.67 -2.07
CA ALA A 22 12.87 16.29 -0.94
C ALA A 22 11.45 15.90 -1.36
N VAL A 23 10.82 16.67 -2.26
CA VAL A 23 9.48 16.34 -2.78
C VAL A 23 9.49 15.02 -3.56
N TRP A 24 10.51 14.78 -4.39
CA TRP A 24 10.64 13.53 -5.15
C TRP A 24 10.87 12.32 -4.25
N TYR A 25 11.74 12.45 -3.24
CA TYR A 25 12.06 11.37 -2.32
C TYR A 25 10.88 10.99 -1.43
N ASN A 26 10.05 11.97 -1.05
CA ASN A 26 8.89 11.77 -0.19
C ASN A 26 7.57 11.56 -0.98
N ARG A 27 7.63 11.44 -2.31
CA ARG A 27 6.42 11.18 -3.11
C ARG A 27 6.08 9.70 -3.05
N GLU A 28 5.08 9.35 -2.25
CA GLU A 28 4.49 8.01 -2.27
C GLU A 28 3.81 7.75 -3.63
N PRO A 29 3.90 6.52 -4.18
CA PRO A 29 3.19 6.18 -5.41
C PRO A 29 1.68 6.24 -5.17
N GLU A 30 0.95 6.99 -6.00
CA GLU A 30 -0.51 7.11 -5.90
C GLU A 30 -1.18 5.73 -5.98
N ALA A 31 -2.04 5.43 -4.99
CA ALA A 31 -2.88 4.24 -4.98
C ALA A 31 -3.90 4.34 -6.13
N THR A 32 -3.79 3.45 -7.11
CA THR A 32 -4.77 3.36 -8.20
C THR A 32 -6.03 2.67 -7.71
N ALA A 33 -7.20 3.28 -7.96
CA ALA A 33 -8.49 2.72 -7.57
C ALA A 33 -8.75 1.42 -8.35
N VAL A 34 -8.78 0.30 -7.63
CA VAL A 34 -8.86 -1.06 -8.18
C VAL A 34 -10.25 -1.42 -8.72
N PHE A 35 -11.30 -0.69 -8.32
CA PHE A 35 -12.68 -1.04 -8.63
C PHE A 35 -13.17 -0.66 -10.05
N GLY A 36 -12.26 -0.30 -10.96
CA GLY A 36 -12.61 0.43 -12.18
C GLY A 36 -12.30 -0.21 -13.54
N GLN A 37 -11.81 -1.46 -13.64
CA GLN A 37 -11.51 -2.02 -14.96
C GLN A 37 -11.90 -3.50 -15.06
N GLN A 38 -13.05 -3.76 -15.69
CA GLN A 38 -13.41 -5.07 -16.24
C GLN A 38 -12.97 -5.08 -17.70
N ASP A 39 -12.20 -6.09 -18.08
CA ASP A 39 -12.24 -6.82 -19.36
C ASP A 39 -11.12 -7.88 -19.30
N GLU A 40 -11.47 -9.15 -19.57
CA GLU A 40 -10.73 -10.41 -19.34
C GLU A 40 -11.08 -11.13 -18.01
N PRO A 41 -11.75 -12.31 -18.05
CA PRO A 41 -11.98 -13.12 -16.86
C PRO A 41 -10.63 -13.50 -16.22
N PRO A 42 -10.54 -13.53 -14.88
CA PRO A 42 -9.26 -13.63 -14.20
C PRO A 42 -8.70 -15.06 -14.34
N MET A 43 -7.98 -15.30 -15.43
CA MET A 43 -7.30 -16.58 -15.67
C MET A 43 -5.96 -16.65 -14.92
N LYS A 44 -5.49 -15.51 -14.40
CA LYS A 44 -4.24 -15.41 -13.64
C LYS A 44 -4.54 -15.26 -12.15
N ILE A 45 -3.78 -15.99 -11.34
CA ILE A 45 -3.83 -15.98 -9.88
C ILE A 45 -2.73 -15.05 -9.36
N GLY A 46 -3.04 -14.17 -8.40
CA GLY A 46 -2.02 -13.32 -7.78
C GLY A 46 -2.58 -12.18 -6.93
N PRO A 47 -1.74 -11.49 -6.14
CA PRO A 47 -2.14 -10.42 -5.21
C PRO A 47 -2.30 -9.07 -5.95
N LYS A 48 -2.94 -9.07 -7.11
CA LYS A 48 -3.20 -7.86 -7.90
C LYS A 48 -4.70 -7.73 -8.16
N ALA A 49 -5.16 -6.48 -8.12
CA ALA A 49 -6.42 -6.04 -8.67
C ALA A 49 -6.85 -6.81 -9.95
N GLY A 50 -8.08 -7.33 -9.94
CA GLY A 50 -8.65 -8.03 -11.10
C GLY A 50 -8.10 -9.45 -11.33
N LEU A 51 -7.21 -9.97 -10.47
CA LEU A 51 -6.78 -11.37 -10.50
C LEU A 51 -7.54 -12.23 -9.49
N LEU A 52 -7.55 -13.55 -9.70
CA LEU A 52 -8.08 -14.47 -8.70
C LEU A 52 -7.15 -14.49 -7.48
N ALA A 53 -7.75 -14.41 -6.29
CA ALA A 53 -7.03 -14.62 -5.05
C ALA A 53 -6.50 -16.06 -4.98
N PRO A 54 -5.24 -16.29 -4.56
CA PRO A 54 -4.71 -17.64 -4.35
C PRO A 54 -5.53 -18.41 -3.32
N SER A 55 -5.76 -19.70 -3.55
CA SER A 55 -6.40 -20.55 -2.56
C SER A 55 -5.41 -20.97 -1.48
N PHE A 56 -5.81 -20.87 -0.22
CA PHE A 56 -4.99 -21.33 0.90
C PHE A 56 -5.84 -21.82 2.07
N SER A 57 -5.21 -22.61 2.94
CA SER A 57 -5.78 -23.11 4.18
C SER A 57 -4.76 -22.91 5.30
N LEU A 58 -5.20 -22.37 6.43
CA LEU A 58 -4.35 -22.09 7.59
C LEU A 58 -5.03 -22.59 8.86
N GLN A 59 -4.25 -23.16 9.76
CA GLN A 59 -4.72 -23.47 11.11
C GLN A 59 -4.55 -22.22 11.98
N GLY A 60 -5.65 -21.77 12.58
CA GLY A 60 -5.66 -20.70 13.55
C GLY A 60 -5.07 -21.12 14.89
N THR A 61 -4.80 -20.15 15.74
CA THR A 61 -4.31 -20.37 17.12
C THR A 61 -5.35 -21.05 18.01
N ASP A 62 -6.61 -21.01 17.62
CA ASP A 62 -7.74 -21.72 18.23
C ASP A 62 -7.89 -23.17 17.74
N GLY A 63 -7.03 -23.61 16.81
CA GLY A 63 -7.11 -24.92 16.17
C GLY A 63 -8.11 -24.99 15.01
N THR A 64 -8.90 -23.93 14.78
CA THR A 64 -9.85 -23.84 13.67
C THR A 64 -9.08 -23.75 12.35
N THR A 65 -9.50 -24.51 11.35
CA THR A 65 -8.92 -24.40 10.00
C THR A 65 -9.72 -23.39 9.17
N TYR A 66 -9.04 -22.33 8.73
CA TYR A 66 -9.60 -21.29 7.87
C TYR A 66 -9.20 -21.57 6.43
N VAL A 67 -10.19 -21.60 5.53
CA VAL A 67 -9.97 -21.83 4.10
C VAL A 67 -10.41 -20.60 3.32
N VAL A 68 -9.52 -20.10 2.45
CA VAL A 68 -9.82 -19.05 1.46
C VAL A 68 -9.75 -19.68 0.08
N ASN A 69 -10.92 -19.81 -0.55
CA ASN A 69 -11.15 -20.33 -1.90
C ASN A 69 -12.60 -19.97 -2.31
N GLY A 70 -12.86 -20.00 -3.62
CA GLY A 70 -14.17 -20.11 -4.21
C GLY A 70 -15.04 -18.85 -4.15
N PRO A 71 -16.24 -18.91 -4.76
CA PRO A 71 -17.24 -17.85 -4.66
C PRO A 71 -17.73 -17.70 -3.22
N ARG A 72 -18.02 -16.46 -2.82
CA ARG A 72 -18.50 -16.09 -1.48
C ARG A 72 -19.60 -15.05 -1.57
N GLU A 73 -20.50 -15.07 -0.60
CA GLU A 73 -21.56 -14.07 -0.48
C GLU A 73 -21.05 -12.71 0.03
N LYS A 74 -19.99 -12.73 0.83
CA LYS A 74 -19.36 -11.54 1.41
C LYS A 74 -17.92 -11.41 0.96
N ALA A 75 -17.46 -10.16 0.86
CA ALA A 75 -16.04 -9.87 0.68
C ALA A 75 -15.23 -10.40 1.86
N VAL A 76 -13.99 -10.82 1.58
CA VAL A 76 -13.04 -11.27 2.60
C VAL A 76 -11.87 -10.31 2.62
N LEU A 77 -11.63 -9.67 3.75
CA LEU A 77 -10.43 -8.89 4.01
C LEU A 77 -9.37 -9.79 4.63
N VAL A 78 -8.20 -9.89 4.00
CA VAL A 78 -7.03 -10.60 4.55
C VAL A 78 -6.05 -9.56 5.06
N ASN A 79 -5.92 -9.46 6.38
CA ASN A 79 -4.99 -8.53 7.01
C ASN A 79 -3.65 -9.24 7.32
N PHE A 80 -2.55 -8.72 6.77
CA PHE A 80 -1.19 -9.20 7.03
C PHE A 80 -0.53 -8.30 8.07
N TRP A 81 -0.18 -8.86 9.22
CA TRP A 81 0.42 -8.11 10.34
C TRP A 81 1.49 -8.95 11.04
N ALA A 82 2.22 -8.31 11.96
CA ALA A 82 3.21 -8.96 12.80
C ALA A 82 3.07 -8.51 14.25
N SER A 83 3.48 -9.36 15.20
CA SER A 83 3.34 -9.10 16.65
C SER A 83 4.05 -7.84 17.15
N TRP A 84 5.05 -7.39 16.42
CA TRP A 84 5.82 -6.17 16.70
C TRP A 84 5.33 -4.95 15.91
N CYS A 85 4.24 -5.07 15.14
CA CYS A 85 3.65 -3.96 14.41
C CYS A 85 2.72 -3.15 15.33
N ASP A 86 3.24 -2.07 15.90
CA ASP A 86 2.46 -1.12 16.71
C ASP A 86 1.26 -0.52 15.97
N PRO A 87 1.39 0.07 14.76
CA PRO A 87 0.23 0.62 14.05
C PRO A 87 -0.84 -0.44 13.73
N CYS A 88 -0.43 -1.68 13.40
CA CYS A 88 -1.39 -2.77 13.17
C CYS A 88 -2.25 -3.09 14.40
N LYS A 89 -1.71 -2.91 15.62
CA LYS A 89 -2.47 -3.10 16.87
C LYS A 89 -3.49 -2.00 17.10
N GLU A 90 -3.18 -0.78 16.66
CA GLU A 90 -4.08 0.37 16.73
C GLU A 90 -5.25 0.23 15.74
N GLU A 91 -5.03 -0.36 14.56
CA GLU A 91 -6.05 -0.58 13.53
C GLU A 91 -6.96 -1.79 13.81
N ALA A 92 -6.47 -2.81 14.50
CA ALA A 92 -7.19 -4.07 14.70
C ALA A 92 -8.59 -3.93 15.34
N PRO A 93 -8.83 -3.07 16.36
CA PRO A 93 -10.15 -2.86 16.93
C PRO A 93 -11.17 -2.37 15.90
N GLU A 94 -10.77 -1.47 15.00
CA GLU A 94 -11.66 -0.94 13.96
C GLU A 94 -12.01 -2.03 12.96
N LEU A 95 -11.02 -2.80 12.49
CA LEU A 95 -11.22 -3.90 11.55
C LEU A 95 -12.14 -5.01 12.08
N ASN A 96 -12.09 -5.29 13.39
CA ASN A 96 -12.94 -6.30 14.03
C ASN A 96 -14.42 -5.89 14.16
N THR A 97 -14.74 -4.62 13.91
CA THR A 97 -16.10 -4.08 14.01
C THR A 97 -16.78 -3.81 12.67
N MET A 98 -16.10 -4.12 11.55
CA MET A 98 -16.61 -3.95 10.19
C MET A 98 -17.65 -5.00 9.77
#